data_AF-A0A7J7Q4D8-F1
#
_entry.id   AF-A0A7J7Q4D8-F1
#
_cell.length_a   1.000
_cell.length_b   1.000
_cell.length_c   1.000
_cell.angle_alpha   90.00
_cell.angle_beta   90.00
_cell.angle_gamma   90.00
#
_symmetry.space_group_name_H-M   'P 1'
#
loop_
_entity.id
_entity.type
_entity.pdbx_description
1 polymer ?
#
loop_
_entity_poly.entity_id
_entity_poly.type
_entity_poly.pdbx_seq_one_letter_code
_entity_poly.pdbx_strand_id
1 'polypeptide(L)'
;MADSSIKVRQHSPDGTLARFQELCMADPGGPQAAAYKAIELWMFTEDVDGEGAAAVNEKAASIIAEHIDLLDAQHVVPELLQLVAHVSAMRVILARWQNGEPGAFYGSTISYPDKLREFVVNEFARIKYKQARLLGFKPPFVPSTPLQLRAKL
;
A
#
# COMPACT_ATOMS: atom_id res chain seq x y z
N MET A 1 4.75 2.57 10.31
CA MET A 1 4.66 3.36 9.08
C MET A 1 5.33 4.68 9.36
N ALA A 2 6.52 4.91 8.78
CA ALA A 2 7.15 6.22 8.84
C ALA A 2 6.22 7.24 8.17
N ASP A 3 5.92 8.32 8.87
CA ASP A 3 5.02 9.37 8.40
C ASP A 3 5.65 10.08 7.19
N SER A 4 5.09 9.85 6.01
CA SER A 4 5.49 10.52 4.77
C SER A 4 5.40 12.04 4.90
N SER A 5 4.55 12.56 5.81
CA SER A 5 4.48 13.99 6.13
C SER A 5 5.77 14.53 6.75
N ILE A 6 6.53 13.71 7.49
CA ILE A 6 7.80 14.12 8.11
C ILE A 6 8.88 14.34 7.05
N LYS A 7 8.99 13.45 6.06
CA LYS A 7 10.00 13.58 5.00
C LYS A 7 9.63 14.64 3.97
N VAL A 8 8.34 14.77 3.61
CA VAL A 8 7.86 15.89 2.78
C VAL A 8 8.17 17.24 3.45
N ARG A 9 8.03 17.33 4.77
CA ARG A 9 8.41 18.52 5.53
C ARG A 9 9.90 18.87 5.48
N GLN A 10 10.78 17.89 5.32
CA GLN A 10 12.22 18.12 5.26
C GLN A 10 12.70 18.64 3.90
N HIS A 11 11.99 18.33 2.83
CA HIS A 11 12.40 18.66 1.46
C HIS A 11 11.52 19.72 0.78
N SER A 12 10.37 20.05 1.37
CA SER A 12 9.53 21.17 0.95
C SER A 12 9.92 22.45 1.69
N PRO A 13 10.18 23.58 1.00
CA PRO A 13 10.53 24.85 1.64
C PRO A 13 9.48 25.38 2.65
N ASP A 14 8.22 25.01 2.48
CA ASP A 14 7.11 25.38 3.38
C ASP A 14 6.50 24.18 4.13
N GLY A 15 7.09 23.00 3.93
CA GLY A 15 6.65 21.76 4.54
C GLY A 15 5.40 21.12 3.94
N THR A 16 4.86 21.65 2.84
CA THR A 16 3.63 21.15 2.21
C THR A 16 3.92 20.23 1.02
N LEU A 17 3.05 19.24 0.81
CA LEU A 17 3.13 18.33 -0.35
C LEU A 17 2.89 19.06 -1.67
N ALA A 18 1.95 20.01 -1.68
CA ALA A 18 1.60 20.78 -2.88
C ALA A 18 2.79 21.59 -3.40
N ARG A 19 3.46 22.33 -2.50
CA ARG A 19 4.65 23.12 -2.88
C ARG A 19 5.82 22.23 -3.29
N PHE A 20 5.97 21.08 -2.64
CA PHE A 20 6.99 20.11 -3.02
C PHE A 20 6.76 19.57 -4.44
N GLN A 21 5.51 19.23 -4.78
CA GLN A 21 5.12 18.80 -6.11
C GLN A 21 5.34 19.89 -7.16
N GLU A 22 4.98 21.15 -6.86
CA GLU A 22 5.26 22.29 -7.75
C GLU A 22 6.76 22.42 -8.06
N LEU A 23 7.62 22.29 -7.04
CA LEU A 23 9.07 22.38 -7.22
C LEU A 23 9.61 21.22 -8.05
N CYS A 24 9.07 20.02 -7.85
CA CYS A 24 9.41 18.86 -8.68
C CYS A 24 8.97 19.08 -10.14
N MET A 25 7.80 19.67 -10.37
CA MET A 25 7.30 19.99 -11.72
C MET A 25 8.09 21.11 -12.40
N ALA A 26 8.53 22.12 -11.64
CA ALA A 26 9.28 23.25 -12.16
C ALA A 26 10.70 22.88 -12.59
N ASP A 27 11.33 21.93 -11.88
CA ASP A 27 12.65 21.39 -12.22
C ASP A 27 12.70 19.86 -12.08
N PRO A 28 12.30 19.11 -13.12
CA PRO A 28 12.27 17.64 -13.11
C PRO A 28 13.64 16.96 -12.91
N GLY A 29 14.73 17.67 -13.19
CA GLY A 29 16.11 17.23 -12.96
C GLY A 29 16.70 17.74 -11.66
N GLY A 30 15.96 18.59 -10.93
CA GLY A 30 16.43 19.27 -9.74
C GLY A 30 16.56 18.37 -8.51
N PRO A 31 17.25 18.85 -7.46
CA PRO A 31 17.47 18.10 -6.24
C PRO A 31 16.17 17.74 -5.51
N GLN A 32 15.11 18.54 -5.65
CA GLN A 32 13.78 18.24 -5.09
C GLN A 32 13.09 17.09 -5.83
N ALA A 33 13.16 17.05 -7.17
CA ALA A 33 12.64 15.94 -7.96
C ALA A 33 13.43 14.65 -7.71
N ALA A 34 14.76 14.75 -7.54
CA ALA A 34 15.60 13.63 -7.13
C ALA A 34 15.26 13.13 -5.70
N ALA A 35 15.01 14.04 -4.76
CA ALA A 35 14.58 13.69 -3.40
C ALA A 35 13.17 13.08 -3.37
N TYR A 36 12.22 13.61 -4.15
CA TYR A 36 10.88 13.03 -4.26
C TYR A 36 10.92 11.65 -4.92
N LYS A 37 11.70 11.48 -5.99
CA LYS A 37 12.02 10.18 -6.58
C LYS A 37 12.58 9.25 -5.51
N ALA A 38 13.59 9.70 -4.76
CA ALA A 38 14.19 8.89 -3.71
C ALA A 38 13.20 8.53 -2.62
N ILE A 39 12.32 9.43 -2.16
CA ILE A 39 11.30 9.19 -1.12
C ILE A 39 10.21 8.23 -1.58
N GLU A 40 9.65 8.44 -2.78
CA GLU A 40 8.68 7.53 -3.38
C GLU A 40 9.35 6.16 -3.59
N LEU A 41 10.53 6.13 -4.22
CA LEU A 41 11.29 4.89 -4.34
C LEU A 41 11.52 4.27 -2.97
N TRP A 42 11.86 5.01 -1.92
CA TRP A 42 12.07 4.51 -0.55
C TRP A 42 10.82 3.93 0.09
N MET A 43 9.66 4.59 -0.05
CA MET A 43 8.35 4.05 0.35
C MET A 43 8.03 2.73 -0.39
N PHE A 44 8.71 2.55 -1.52
CA PHE A 44 8.72 1.38 -2.37
C PHE A 44 10.06 0.58 -2.27
N THR A 45 11.04 0.85 -1.39
CA THR A 45 12.34 0.13 -1.47
C THR A 45 13.00 -0.16 -0.14
N GLU A 46 12.56 0.37 0.99
CA GLU A 46 13.18 0.00 2.28
C GLU A 46 12.16 -0.47 3.32
N ASP A 47 12.44 -1.63 3.94
CA ASP A 47 12.88 -1.61 5.34
C ASP A 47 13.66 -2.89 5.75
N VAL A 48 14.78 -2.63 6.44
CA VAL A 48 15.51 -3.39 7.49
C VAL A 48 16.04 -4.81 7.22
N ASP A 49 15.46 -5.65 6.34
CA ASP A 49 15.86 -7.07 6.22
C ASP A 49 16.19 -7.55 4.79
N GLY A 50 16.40 -6.62 3.84
CA GLY A 50 16.84 -6.94 2.47
C GLY A 50 15.73 -7.17 1.45
N GLU A 51 14.46 -7.13 1.85
CA GLU A 51 13.30 -6.99 0.94
C GLU A 51 12.64 -5.62 1.20
N GLY A 52 12.68 -4.72 0.21
CA GLY A 52 12.12 -3.37 0.33
C GLY A 52 10.61 -3.31 0.48
N ALA A 53 10.06 -2.19 0.98
CA ALA A 53 8.62 -1.99 1.12
C ALA A 53 7.82 -2.12 -0.20
N ALA A 54 8.39 -1.86 -1.40
CA ALA A 54 7.70 -2.26 -2.64
C ALA A 54 7.73 -3.75 -2.85
N ALA A 55 8.80 -4.46 -2.50
CA ALA A 55 8.80 -5.90 -2.67
C ALA A 55 7.61 -6.50 -1.91
N VAL A 56 7.32 -5.96 -0.72
CA VAL A 56 6.12 -6.30 0.07
C VAL A 56 4.82 -5.83 -0.61
N ASN A 57 4.72 -4.57 -1.04
CA ASN A 57 3.49 -4.04 -1.67
C ASN A 57 3.19 -4.67 -3.04
N GLU A 58 4.21 -4.89 -3.88
CA GLU A 58 4.14 -5.60 -5.16
C GLU A 58 3.73 -7.06 -4.95
N LYS A 59 4.35 -7.75 -3.99
CA LYS A 59 3.97 -9.12 -3.65
C LYS A 59 2.53 -9.18 -3.14
N ALA A 60 2.13 -8.24 -2.29
CA ALA A 60 0.75 -8.14 -1.81
C ALA A 60 -0.21 -7.88 -2.97
N ALA A 61 0.10 -6.96 -3.88
CA ALA A 61 -0.71 -6.68 -5.06
C ALA A 61 -0.81 -7.91 -5.99
N SER A 62 0.28 -8.65 -6.20
CA SER A 62 0.30 -9.89 -6.99
C SER A 62 -0.59 -10.95 -6.36
N ILE A 63 -0.41 -11.21 -5.05
CA ILE A 63 -1.23 -12.18 -4.31
C ILE A 63 -2.70 -11.81 -4.39
N ILE A 64 -3.05 -10.53 -4.22
CA ILE A 64 -4.44 -10.07 -4.32
C ILE A 64 -4.96 -10.28 -5.74
N ALA A 65 -4.21 -9.90 -6.77
CA ALA A 65 -4.66 -10.02 -8.16
C ALA A 65 -4.82 -11.49 -8.60
N GLU A 66 -3.93 -12.37 -8.16
CA GLU A 66 -3.90 -13.79 -8.53
C GLU A 66 -4.85 -14.65 -7.70
N HIS A 67 -5.15 -14.25 -6.46
CA HIS A 67 -5.87 -15.07 -5.48
C HIS A 67 -7.07 -14.35 -4.86
N ILE A 68 -7.64 -13.35 -5.55
CA ILE A 68 -8.83 -12.63 -5.07
C ILE A 68 -10.02 -13.58 -4.83
N ASP A 69 -10.08 -14.68 -5.57
CA ASP A 69 -11.09 -15.73 -5.49
C ASP A 69 -11.05 -16.51 -4.16
N LEU A 70 -9.89 -16.52 -3.48
CA LEU A 70 -9.75 -17.15 -2.16
C LEU A 70 -10.36 -16.31 -1.03
N LEU A 71 -10.78 -15.07 -1.30
CA LEU A 71 -11.45 -14.24 -0.31
C LEU A 71 -12.85 -14.76 -0.02
N ASP A 72 -13.09 -15.11 1.24
CA ASP A 72 -14.41 -15.42 1.80
C ASP A 72 -15.21 -14.12 2.05
N ALA A 73 -15.40 -13.34 0.97
CA ALA A 73 -16.12 -12.08 0.93
C ALA A 73 -17.17 -12.11 -0.20
N GLN A 74 -18.34 -11.51 0.03
CA GLN A 74 -19.41 -11.44 -0.98
C GLN A 74 -19.15 -10.39 -2.08
N HIS A 75 -18.24 -9.46 -1.81
CA HIS A 75 -17.91 -8.33 -2.67
C HIS A 75 -16.40 -8.11 -2.67
N VAL A 76 -15.91 -7.48 -3.74
CA VAL A 76 -14.53 -7.02 -3.82
C VAL A 76 -14.27 -6.02 -2.69
N VAL A 77 -13.23 -6.26 -1.91
CA VAL A 77 -12.84 -5.40 -0.79
C VAL A 77 -12.20 -4.13 -1.34
N PRO A 78 -12.76 -2.94 -1.10
CA PRO A 78 -12.27 -1.69 -1.67
C PRO A 78 -10.80 -1.40 -1.36
N GLU A 79 -10.36 -1.70 -0.13
CA GLU A 79 -9.00 -1.47 0.33
C GLU A 79 -7.96 -2.31 -0.45
N LEU A 80 -8.32 -3.56 -0.80
CA LEU A 80 -7.46 -4.43 -1.59
C LEU A 80 -7.39 -3.97 -3.04
N LEU A 81 -8.53 -3.56 -3.61
CA LEU A 81 -8.59 -2.99 -4.96
C LEU A 81 -7.77 -1.70 -5.05
N GLN A 82 -7.90 -0.83 -4.05
CA GLN A 82 -7.15 0.42 -3.97
C GLN A 82 -5.65 0.17 -3.86
N LEU A 83 -5.20 -0.83 -3.08
CA LEU A 83 -3.79 -1.22 -3.03
C LEU A 83 -3.28 -1.62 -4.43
N VAL A 84 -3.97 -2.55 -5.10
CA VAL A 84 -3.56 -3.04 -6.43
C VAL A 84 -3.51 -1.89 -7.43
N ALA A 85 -4.51 -1.01 -7.41
CA ALA A 85 -4.58 0.13 -8.31
C ALA A 85 -3.47 1.16 -8.03
N HIS A 86 -3.18 1.43 -6.75
CA HIS A 86 -2.09 2.31 -6.33
C HIS A 86 -0.72 1.77 -6.78
N VAL A 87 -0.43 0.50 -6.49
CA VAL A 87 0.84 -0.15 -6.90
C VAL A 87 0.98 -0.14 -8.43
N SER A 88 -0.09 -0.46 -9.16
CA SER A 88 -0.09 -0.44 -10.63
C SER A 88 0.16 0.96 -11.21
N ALA A 89 -0.46 2.00 -10.63
CA ALA A 89 -0.22 3.38 -11.04
C ALA A 89 1.24 3.80 -10.78
N MET A 90 1.80 3.39 -9.64
CA MET A 90 3.18 3.72 -9.28
C MET A 90 4.18 3.03 -10.19
N ARG A 91 3.95 1.78 -10.61
CA ARG A 91 4.78 1.12 -11.63
C ARG A 91 4.88 1.92 -12.93
N VAL A 92 3.75 2.45 -13.40
CA VAL A 92 3.72 3.26 -14.64
C VAL A 92 4.47 4.57 -14.45
N ILE A 93 4.27 5.25 -13.31
CA ILE A 93 4.94 6.52 -13.00
C ILE A 93 6.46 6.33 -12.90
N LEU A 94 6.91 5.31 -12.16
CA LEU A 94 8.33 5.00 -12.02
C LEU A 94 8.96 4.61 -13.36
N ALA A 95 8.28 3.82 -14.19
CA ALA A 95 8.78 3.46 -15.52
C ALA A 95 8.93 4.69 -16.44
N ARG A 96 7.94 5.59 -16.42
CA ARG A 96 8.00 6.87 -17.16
C ARG A 96 9.16 7.74 -16.71
N TRP A 97 9.40 7.81 -15.41
CA TRP A 97 10.53 8.54 -14.86
C TRP A 97 11.88 7.96 -15.26
N GLN A 98 12.01 6.63 -15.27
CA GLN A 98 13.22 5.95 -15.75
C GLN A 98 13.50 6.24 -17.23
N ASN A 99 12.44 6.43 -18.02
CA ASN A 99 12.53 6.80 -19.43
C ASN A 99 12.73 8.31 -19.67
N GLY A 100 12.88 9.12 -18.61
CA GLY A 100 13.07 10.56 -18.74
C GLY A 100 11.79 11.33 -19.10
N GLU A 101 10.62 10.73 -18.93
CA GLU A 101 9.31 11.33 -19.21
C GLU A 101 8.54 11.58 -17.90
N PRO A 102 8.95 12.57 -17.07
CA PRO A 102 8.13 13.00 -15.94
C PRO A 102 6.85 13.62 -16.51
N GLY A 103 5.75 12.86 -16.48
CA GLY A 103 4.45 13.37 -16.90
C GLY A 103 3.97 14.52 -16.02
N ALA A 104 2.79 15.06 -16.32
CA ALA A 104 2.17 16.15 -15.54
C ALA A 104 1.91 15.82 -14.05
N PHE A 105 2.05 14.55 -13.65
CA PHE A 105 1.86 14.10 -12.28
C PHE A 105 3.11 13.34 -11.82
N TYR A 106 3.62 13.76 -10.67
CA TYR A 106 4.74 13.11 -10.01
C TYR A 106 4.29 11.94 -9.11
N GLY A 107 3.04 11.93 -8.65
CA GLY A 107 2.51 10.88 -7.77
C GLY A 107 1.34 10.12 -8.38
N SER A 108 1.00 8.98 -7.77
CA SER A 108 -0.23 8.25 -8.11
C SER A 108 -1.44 9.09 -7.71
N THR A 109 -2.38 9.29 -8.63
CA THR A 109 -3.70 9.89 -8.32
C THR A 109 -4.49 9.03 -7.34
N ILE A 110 -4.20 7.73 -7.30
CA ILE A 110 -4.80 6.78 -6.37
C ILE A 110 -3.96 6.80 -5.11
N SER A 111 -4.55 7.18 -3.98
CA SER A 111 -3.87 7.15 -2.68
C SER A 111 -3.67 5.72 -2.18
N TYR A 112 -2.63 5.50 -1.37
CA TYR A 112 -2.46 4.25 -0.63
C TYR A 112 -3.67 4.03 0.30
N PRO A 113 -4.17 2.79 0.48
CA PRO A 113 -5.35 2.54 1.31
C PRO A 113 -5.07 2.69 2.81
N ASP A 114 -5.76 3.66 3.45
CA ASP A 114 -5.58 3.98 4.87
C ASP A 114 -6.05 2.85 5.82
N LYS A 115 -7.07 2.09 5.42
CA LYS A 115 -7.72 1.05 6.26
C LYS A 115 -7.24 -0.37 5.98
N LEU A 116 -6.26 -0.53 5.09
CA LEU A 116 -5.78 -1.85 4.68
C LEU A 116 -5.28 -2.67 5.86
N ARG A 117 -4.52 -2.05 6.77
CA ARG A 117 -3.98 -2.73 7.96
C ARG A 117 -5.09 -3.27 8.86
N GLU A 118 -6.09 -2.44 9.15
CA GLU A 118 -7.21 -2.83 10.02
C GLU A 118 -7.98 -4.00 9.42
N PHE A 119 -8.26 -3.91 8.11
CA PHE A 119 -8.91 -4.98 7.36
C PHE A 119 -8.11 -6.30 7.43
N VAL A 120 -6.82 -6.27 7.09
CA VAL A 120 -5.97 -7.48 7.05
C VAL A 120 -5.84 -8.11 8.45
N VAL A 121 -5.64 -7.31 9.49
CA VAL A 121 -5.54 -7.81 10.87
C VAL A 121 -6.83 -8.50 11.30
N ASN A 122 -7.99 -7.90 10.99
CA ASN A 122 -9.29 -8.46 11.33
C ASN A 122 -9.55 -9.78 10.58
N GLU A 123 -9.27 -9.83 9.28
CA GLU A 123 -9.44 -11.05 8.47
C GLU A 123 -8.48 -12.16 8.89
N PHE A 124 -7.23 -11.84 9.20
CA PHE A 124 -6.27 -12.81 9.72
C PHE A 124 -6.73 -13.40 11.05
N ALA A 125 -7.20 -12.56 11.99
CA ALA A 125 -7.75 -13.02 13.25
C ALA A 125 -8.98 -13.92 13.04
N ARG A 126 -9.86 -13.57 12.09
CA ARG A 126 -11.03 -14.36 11.71
C ARG A 126 -10.64 -15.75 11.19
N ILE A 127 -9.66 -15.83 10.30
CA ILE A 127 -9.16 -17.10 9.73
C ILE A 127 -8.50 -17.95 10.83
N LYS A 128 -7.64 -17.35 11.67
CA LYS A 128 -6.97 -18.06 12.76
C LYS A 128 -7.95 -18.58 13.80
N TYR A 129 -9.01 -17.83 14.09
CA TYR A 129 -10.09 -18.30 14.94
C TYR A 129 -10.78 -19.54 14.35
N LYS A 130 -11.14 -19.51 13.06
CA LYS A 130 -11.75 -20.67 12.36
C LYS A 130 -10.82 -21.88 12.37
N GLN A 131 -9.52 -21.67 12.09
CA GLN A 131 -8.51 -22.73 12.11
C GLN A 131 -8.39 -23.38 13.49
N ALA A 132 -8.27 -22.58 14.56
CA ALA A 132 -8.16 -23.11 15.92
C ALA A 132 -9.40 -23.92 16.32
N ARG A 133 -10.60 -23.43 15.99
CA ARG A 133 -11.85 -24.14 16.27
C ARG A 133 -11.93 -25.50 15.55
N LEU A 134 -11.50 -25.56 14.29
CA LEU A 134 -11.47 -26.80 13.51
C LEU A 134 -10.45 -27.81 14.05
N LEU A 135 -9.34 -27.33 14.61
CA LEU A 135 -8.29 -28.16 15.20
C LEU A 135 -8.55 -28.51 16.68
N GLY A 136 -9.64 -28.01 17.28
CA GLY A 136 -9.96 -28.23 18.70
C GLY A 136 -9.09 -27.42 19.67
N PHE A 137 -8.37 -26.41 19.20
CA PHE A 137 -7.54 -25.54 20.03
C PHE A 137 -8.28 -24.28 20.47
N LYS A 138 -7.86 -23.71 21.60
CA LYS A 138 -8.28 -22.38 22.01
C LYS A 138 -7.74 -21.34 21.01
N PRO A 139 -8.59 -20.45 20.45
CA PRO A 139 -8.14 -19.51 19.44
C PRO A 139 -7.16 -18.48 20.02
N PRO A 140 -6.03 -18.23 19.33
CA PRO A 140 -5.03 -17.25 19.76
C PRO A 140 -5.46 -15.80 19.54
N PHE A 141 -6.44 -15.57 18.65
CA PHE A 141 -6.96 -14.25 18.33
C PHE A 141 -8.49 -14.28 18.35
N VAL A 142 -9.10 -13.26 18.95
CA VAL A 142 -10.56 -13.05 18.91
C VAL A 142 -10.82 -11.94 17.89
N PRO A 143 -11.57 -12.20 16.81
CA PRO A 143 -11.91 -11.15 15.85
C PRO A 143 -12.79 -10.09 16.52
N SER A 144 -12.53 -8.84 16.19
CA SER A 144 -13.27 -7.65 16.67
C SER A 144 -14.70 -7.59 16.13
N THR A 145 -14.97 -8.23 14.99
CA THR A 145 -16.31 -8.36 14.40
C THR A 145 -16.84 -9.78 14.60
N PRO A 146 -18.10 -9.97 15.05
CA PRO A 146 -18.70 -11.29 15.21
C PRO A 146 -18.72 -12.07 13.89
N LEU A 147 -18.36 -13.35 13.94
CA LEU A 147 -18.43 -14.25 12.78
C LEU A 147 -19.88 -14.38 12.29
N GLN A 148 -20.18 -13.82 11.12
CA GLN A 148 -21.38 -14.23 10.38
C GLN A 148 -21.13 -15.63 9.83
N LEU A 149 -21.54 -16.64 10.59
CA LEU A 149 -21.62 -18.02 10.12
C LEU A 149 -22.72 -18.08 9.06
N ARG A 150 -22.34 -18.09 7.78
CA ARG A 150 -23.23 -18.68 6.77
C ARG A 150 -23.33 -20.18 7.10
N ALA A 151 -24.46 -20.58 7.69
CA ALA A 151 -24.85 -21.97 7.73
C ALA A 151 -24.90 -22.44 6.27
N LYS A 152 -23.98 -23.34 5.88
CA LYS A 152 -24.13 -24.06 4.62
C LYS A 152 -25.33 -24.98 4.79
N LEU A 153 -26.38 -24.74 3.99
CA LEU A 153 -27.44 -25.70 3.68
C LEU A 153 -26.85 -26.84 2.83
#